data_AF-A0A1K0IE96-F1
#
_entry.id   AF-A0A1K0IE96-F1
#
_cell.length_a   1.000
_cell.length_b   1.000
_cell.length_c   1.000
_cell.angle_alpha   90.00
_cell.angle_beta   90.00
_cell.angle_gamma   90.00
#
_symmetry.space_group_name_H-M   'P 1'
#
loop_
_entity.id
_entity.type
_entity.pdbx_description
1 polymer ?
#
loop_
_entity_poly.entity_id
_entity_poly.type
_entity_poly.pdbx_seq_one_letter_code
_entity_poly.pdbx_strand_id
1 'polypeptide(L)'
;MTENNNSSQRERAIAAEIEHRRLVRETLGEWWERLGQIAATWDLETVKHLVVLNAAGFAGVATLLAGNKPLQPLWVGAAALLGYGFGVVLAILNMHLGANAFERMSTEVGDRIKKTWNLEESTKGFYDAPKKGRILSVAGQICGWSSALLAVASTIAVGVSLAR
;
A
#
# COMPACT_ATOMS: atom_id res chain seq x y z
N MET A 1 60.65 -6.76 1.83
CA MET A 1 59.93 -6.39 0.58
C MET A 1 58.48 -6.87 0.54
N THR A 2 58.07 -7.77 1.44
CA THR A 2 56.72 -8.38 1.50
C THR A 2 55.67 -7.53 2.24
N GLU A 3 56.06 -6.70 3.22
CA GLU A 3 55.14 -5.85 4.00
C GLU A 3 54.45 -4.76 3.17
N ASN A 4 55.17 -4.12 2.23
CA ASN A 4 54.61 -3.07 1.35
C ASN A 4 53.55 -3.59 0.37
N ASN A 5 53.55 -4.89 0.07
CA ASN A 5 52.55 -5.50 -0.80
C ASN A 5 51.23 -5.73 -0.04
N ASN A 6 51.29 -5.96 1.27
CA ASN A 6 50.11 -6.21 2.10
C ASN A 6 49.35 -4.91 2.47
N SER A 7 50.05 -3.80 2.69
CA SER A 7 49.42 -2.50 2.96
C SER A 7 48.68 -1.98 1.72
N SER A 8 49.32 -2.00 0.56
CA SER A 8 48.73 -1.56 -0.71
C SER A 8 47.53 -2.42 -1.14
N GLN A 9 47.53 -3.73 -0.86
CA GLN A 9 46.38 -4.59 -1.08
C GLN A 9 45.20 -4.27 -0.15
N ARG A 10 45.45 -3.97 1.13
CA ARG A 10 44.41 -3.57 2.08
C ARG A 10 43.79 -2.23 1.71
N GLU A 11 44.60 -1.25 1.32
CA GLU A 11 44.11 0.07 0.88
C GLU A 11 43.21 -0.06 -0.36
N ARG A 12 43.59 -0.90 -1.33
CA ARG A 12 42.76 -1.18 -2.51
C ARG A 12 41.45 -1.87 -2.15
N ALA A 13 41.48 -2.83 -1.22
CA ALA A 13 40.28 -3.52 -0.76
C ALA A 13 39.31 -2.56 -0.04
N ILE A 14 39.84 -1.68 0.81
CA ILE A 14 39.04 -0.65 1.50
C ILE A 14 38.45 0.34 0.49
N ALA A 15 39.24 0.83 -0.47
CA ALA A 15 38.75 1.72 -1.51
C ALA A 15 37.64 1.09 -2.37
N ALA A 16 37.80 -0.19 -2.74
CA ALA A 16 36.78 -0.93 -3.48
C ALA A 16 35.49 -1.12 -2.67
N GLU A 17 35.60 -1.40 -1.37
CA GLU A 17 34.44 -1.54 -0.49
C GLU A 17 33.70 -0.21 -0.28
N ILE A 18 34.43 0.90 -0.13
CA ILE A 18 33.84 2.25 -0.04
C ILE A 18 33.06 2.58 -1.32
N GLU A 19 33.64 2.31 -2.48
CA GLU A 19 32.99 2.55 -3.77
C GLU A 19 31.77 1.65 -3.95
N HIS A 20 31.86 0.37 -3.60
CA HIS A 20 30.71 -0.54 -3.62
C HIS A 20 29.57 -0.02 -2.74
N ARG A 21 29.87 0.42 -1.51
CA ARG A 21 28.87 0.99 -0.59
C ARG A 21 28.29 2.31 -1.09
N ARG A 22 29.06 3.12 -1.83
CA ARG A 22 28.56 4.34 -2.48
C ARG A 22 27.49 4.00 -3.51
N LEU A 23 27.77 3.05 -4.40
CA LEU A 23 26.84 2.59 -5.43
C LEU A 23 25.57 1.96 -4.84
N VAL A 24 25.72 1.16 -3.77
CA VAL A 24 24.58 0.63 -3.02
C VAL A 24 23.71 1.76 -2.47
N ARG A 25 24.33 2.80 -1.93
CA ARG A 25 23.63 3.95 -1.33
C ARG A 25 22.81 4.71 -2.36
N GLU A 26 23.38 4.95 -3.54
CA GLU A 26 22.69 5.58 -4.67
C GLU A 26 21.48 4.74 -5.09
N THR A 27 21.68 3.43 -5.28
CA THR A 27 20.61 2.50 -5.68
C THR A 27 19.48 2.43 -4.64
N LEU A 28 19.83 2.35 -3.35
CA LEU A 28 18.85 2.35 -2.26
C LEU A 28 18.15 3.71 -2.12
N GLY A 29 18.86 4.81 -2.39
CA GLY A 29 18.29 6.16 -2.41
C GLY A 29 17.23 6.31 -3.49
N GLU A 30 17.54 5.88 -4.73
CA GLU A 30 16.55 5.84 -5.82
C GLU A 30 15.34 4.98 -5.46
N TRP A 31 15.58 3.82 -4.84
CA TRP A 31 14.49 2.94 -4.43
C TRP A 31 13.60 3.58 -3.36
N TRP A 32 14.21 4.25 -2.38
CA TRP A 32 13.52 4.97 -1.33
C TRP A 32 12.65 6.10 -1.90
N GLU A 33 13.18 6.87 -2.85
CA GLU A 33 12.45 7.93 -3.53
C GLU A 33 11.27 7.39 -4.34
N ARG A 34 11.47 6.29 -5.08
CA ARG A 34 10.38 5.61 -5.80
C ARG A 34 9.29 5.11 -4.87
N LEU A 35 9.64 4.56 -3.71
CA LEU A 35 8.65 4.16 -2.70
C LEU A 35 7.86 5.36 -2.19
N GLY A 36 8.51 6.51 -1.99
CA GLY A 36 7.85 7.76 -1.64
C GLY A 36 6.86 8.24 -2.71
N GLN A 37 7.25 8.20 -3.99
CA GLN A 37 6.37 8.54 -5.11
C GLN A 37 5.16 7.60 -5.21
N ILE A 38 5.37 6.29 -5.02
CA ILE A 38 4.29 5.30 -5.02
C ILE A 38 3.34 5.56 -3.84
N ALA A 39 3.86 5.85 -2.66
CA ALA A 39 3.04 6.18 -1.50
C ALA A 39 2.19 7.44 -1.73
N ALA A 40 2.78 8.52 -2.26
CA ALA A 40 2.06 9.75 -2.58
C ALA A 40 0.98 9.53 -3.66
N THR A 41 1.28 8.70 -4.66
CA THR A 41 0.30 8.31 -5.70
C THR A 41 -0.85 7.52 -5.08
N TRP A 42 -0.53 6.58 -4.18
CA TRP A 42 -1.51 5.77 -3.48
C TRP A 42 -2.43 6.61 -2.59
N ASP A 43 -1.90 7.60 -1.87
CA ASP A 43 -2.68 8.53 -1.06
C ASP A 43 -3.63 9.38 -1.93
N LEU A 44 -3.17 9.85 -3.09
CA LEU A 44 -3.99 10.66 -4.00
C LEU A 44 -5.11 9.83 -4.64
N GLU A 45 -4.79 8.62 -5.10
CA GLU A 45 -5.78 7.66 -5.63
C GLU A 45 -6.80 7.27 -4.54
N THR A 46 -6.32 7.09 -3.32
CA THR A 46 -7.13 6.82 -2.13
C THR A 46 -8.16 7.92 -1.87
N VAL A 47 -7.73 9.18 -1.84
CA VAL A 47 -8.63 10.33 -1.65
C VAL A 47 -9.65 10.41 -2.78
N LYS A 48 -9.22 10.19 -4.03
CA LYS A 48 -10.10 10.17 -5.19
C LYS A 48 -11.19 9.11 -5.05
N HIS A 49 -10.84 7.88 -4.69
CA HIS A 49 -11.81 6.82 -4.47
C HIS A 49 -12.74 7.11 -3.30
N LEU A 50 -12.24 7.69 -2.21
CA LEU A 50 -13.06 8.05 -1.06
C LEU A 50 -14.11 9.11 -1.42
N VAL A 51 -13.73 10.11 -2.21
CA VAL A 51 -14.65 11.17 -2.70
C VAL A 51 -15.70 10.57 -3.62
N VAL A 52 -15.30 9.76 -4.60
CA VAL A 52 -16.23 9.10 -5.54
C VAL A 52 -17.18 8.16 -4.81
N LEU A 53 -16.68 7.39 -3.86
CA LEU A 53 -17.46 6.42 -3.10
C LEU A 53 -18.46 7.11 -2.16
N ASN A 54 -18.07 8.22 -1.52
CA ASN A 54 -19.01 9.05 -0.76
C ASN A 54 -20.08 9.67 -1.68
N ALA A 55 -19.69 10.25 -2.82
CA ALA A 55 -20.64 10.85 -3.76
C ALA A 55 -21.64 9.82 -4.32
N ALA A 56 -21.15 8.65 -4.74
CA ALA A 56 -21.99 7.55 -5.23
C ALA A 56 -22.92 6.99 -4.12
N GLY A 57 -22.41 6.89 -2.89
CA GLY A 57 -23.21 6.48 -1.74
C GLY A 57 -24.33 7.44 -1.42
N PHE A 58 -24.05 8.74 -1.33
CA PHE A 58 -25.06 9.77 -1.10
C PHE A 58 -26.10 9.80 -2.22
N ALA A 59 -25.68 9.67 -3.48
CA ALA A 59 -26.60 9.59 -4.61
C ALA A 59 -27.50 8.33 -4.54
N GLY A 60 -26.93 7.18 -4.15
CA GLY A 60 -27.68 5.94 -3.96
C GLY A 60 -28.71 6.03 -2.83
N VAL A 61 -28.31 6.56 -1.66
CA VAL A 61 -29.23 6.78 -0.53
C VAL A 61 -30.30 7.81 -0.88
N ALA A 62 -29.95 8.91 -1.54
CA ALA A 62 -30.92 9.90 -2.01
C ALA A 62 -31.92 9.29 -3.00
N THR A 63 -31.47 8.39 -3.89
CA THR A 63 -32.35 7.68 -4.84
C THR A 63 -33.28 6.71 -4.12
N LEU A 64 -32.78 5.96 -3.13
CA LEU A 64 -33.60 5.06 -2.32
C LEU A 64 -34.65 5.82 -1.50
N LEU A 65 -34.30 7.00 -0.97
CA LEU A 65 -35.22 7.85 -0.21
C LEU A 65 -36.23 8.59 -1.12
N ALA A 66 -35.82 8.97 -2.33
CA ALA A 66 -36.70 9.61 -3.31
C ALA A 66 -37.63 8.62 -4.03
N GLY A 67 -37.30 7.33 -4.02
CA GLY A 67 -38.11 6.27 -4.61
C GLY A 67 -39.37 6.00 -3.79
N ASN A 68 -40.53 6.45 -4.26
CA ASN A 68 -41.85 6.16 -3.66
C ASN A 68 -42.29 4.67 -3.75
N LYS A 69 -41.46 3.78 -4.28
CA LYS A 69 -41.73 2.33 -4.33
C LYS A 69 -41.14 1.66 -3.09
N PRO A 70 -41.95 1.03 -2.22
CA PRO A 70 -41.40 0.27 -1.10
C PRO A 70 -40.57 -0.88 -1.66
N LEU A 71 -39.27 -0.90 -1.36
CA LEU A 71 -38.38 -2.02 -1.68
C LEU A 71 -38.96 -3.27 -1.03
N GLN A 72 -39.52 -4.15 -1.83
CA GLN A 72 -39.98 -5.45 -1.37
C GLN A 72 -38.92 -6.50 -1.71
N PRO A 73 -38.44 -7.26 -0.72
CA PRO A 73 -38.77 -7.19 0.71
C PRO A 73 -38.00 -6.08 1.46
N LEU A 74 -38.60 -5.55 2.54
CA LEU A 74 -38.13 -4.38 3.31
C LEU A 74 -36.67 -4.50 3.82
N TRP A 75 -36.19 -5.72 4.02
CA TRP A 75 -34.82 -6.00 4.47
C TRP A 75 -33.76 -5.72 3.42
N VAL A 76 -34.10 -5.65 2.12
CA VAL A 76 -33.15 -5.37 1.03
C VAL A 76 -32.59 -3.96 1.14
N GLY A 77 -33.43 -2.98 1.51
CA GLY A 77 -32.97 -1.60 1.74
C GLY A 77 -31.97 -1.50 2.89
N ALA A 78 -32.28 -2.14 4.03
CA ALA A 78 -31.39 -2.18 5.19
C ALA A 78 -30.09 -2.95 4.90
N ALA A 79 -30.17 -4.10 4.22
CA ALA A 79 -29.01 -4.90 3.84
C ALA A 79 -28.11 -4.18 2.83
N ALA A 80 -28.67 -3.44 1.87
CA ALA A 80 -27.89 -2.63 0.93
C ALA A 80 -27.18 -1.47 1.64
N LEU A 81 -27.83 -0.81 2.60
CA LEU A 81 -27.26 0.29 3.36
C LEU A 81 -26.13 -0.18 4.30
N LEU A 82 -26.34 -1.31 4.98
CA LEU A 82 -25.31 -1.97 5.80
C LEU A 82 -24.15 -2.51 4.94
N GLY A 83 -24.45 -3.10 3.78
CA GLY A 83 -23.45 -3.59 2.85
C GLY A 83 -22.59 -2.46 2.26
N TYR A 84 -23.20 -1.34 1.91
CA TYR A 84 -22.49 -0.12 1.51
C TYR A 84 -21.61 0.40 2.64
N GLY A 85 -22.15 0.58 3.85
CA GLY A 85 -21.38 1.05 5.00
C GLY A 85 -20.20 0.15 5.33
N PHE A 86 -20.39 -1.17 5.28
CA PHE A 86 -19.32 -2.14 5.47
C PHE A 86 -18.27 -2.09 4.35
N GLY A 87 -18.70 -1.92 3.10
CA GLY A 87 -17.81 -1.71 1.96
C GLY A 87 -16.94 -0.45 2.11
N VAL A 88 -17.52 0.65 2.58
CA VAL A 88 -16.80 1.90 2.87
C VAL A 88 -15.73 1.66 3.94
N VAL A 89 -16.07 0.99 5.03
CA VAL A 89 -15.14 0.68 6.13
C VAL A 89 -13.99 -0.19 5.63
N LEU A 90 -14.27 -1.22 4.82
CA LEU A 90 -13.24 -2.07 4.21
C LEU A 90 -12.34 -1.29 3.24
N ALA A 91 -12.90 -0.35 2.47
CA ALA A 91 -12.13 0.50 1.57
C ALA A 91 -11.17 1.41 2.36
N ILE A 92 -11.67 2.06 3.42
CA ILE A 92 -10.83 2.88 4.33
C ILE A 92 -9.76 2.02 4.99
N LEU A 93 -10.10 0.81 5.42
CA LEU A 93 -9.14 -0.11 6.03
C LEU A 93 -8.07 -0.54 5.02
N ASN A 94 -8.43 -0.89 3.78
CA ASN A 94 -7.47 -1.18 2.72
C ASN A 94 -6.51 0.00 2.48
N MET A 95 -7.04 1.21 2.43
CA MET A 95 -6.26 2.44 2.25
C MET A 95 -5.27 2.65 3.41
N HIS A 96 -5.74 2.52 4.65
CA HIS A 96 -4.91 2.64 5.85
C HIS A 96 -3.82 1.56 5.93
N LEU A 97 -4.15 0.31 5.57
CA LEU A 97 -3.19 -0.79 5.53
C LEU A 97 -2.13 -0.57 4.44
N GLY A 98 -2.53 -0.04 3.28
CA GLY A 98 -1.61 0.31 2.19
C GLY A 98 -0.61 1.39 2.61
N ALA A 99 -1.09 2.51 3.14
CA ALA A 99 -0.24 3.60 3.62
C ALA A 99 0.80 3.12 4.66
N ASN A 100 0.33 2.38 5.68
CA ASN A 100 1.21 1.80 6.71
C ASN A 100 2.20 0.76 6.12
N ALA A 101 1.81 0.02 5.08
CA ALA A 101 2.71 -0.92 4.44
C ALA A 101 3.87 -0.19 3.75
N PHE A 102 3.58 0.88 3.00
CA PHE A 102 4.60 1.68 2.33
C PHE A 102 5.50 2.43 3.31
N GLU A 103 4.96 2.97 4.40
CA GLU A 103 5.76 3.61 5.45
C GLU A 103 6.76 2.63 6.08
N ARG A 104 6.32 1.39 6.36
CA ARG A 104 7.18 0.35 6.92
C ARG A 104 8.26 -0.13 5.93
N MET A 105 7.93 -0.21 4.64
CA MET A 105 8.92 -0.52 3.59
C MET A 105 9.95 0.62 3.44
N SER A 106 9.48 1.87 3.43
CA SER A 106 10.32 3.07 3.36
C SER A 106 11.28 3.15 4.55
N THR A 107 10.79 2.87 5.76
CA THR A 107 11.62 2.80 6.98
C THR A 107 12.68 1.69 6.87
N GLU A 108 12.33 0.52 6.33
CA GLU A 108 13.30 -0.57 6.13
C GLU A 108 14.41 -0.18 5.15
N VAL A 109 14.07 0.48 4.04
CA VAL A 109 15.06 0.95 3.07
C VAL A 109 15.93 2.07 3.68
N GLY A 110 15.34 3.00 4.43
CA GLY A 110 16.07 4.03 5.17
C GLY A 110 17.04 3.46 6.20
N ASP A 111 16.62 2.42 6.93
CA ASP A 111 17.49 1.69 7.86
C ASP A 111 18.67 1.05 7.12
N ARG A 112 18.44 0.45 5.95
CA ARG A 112 19.52 -0.14 5.12
C ARG A 112 20.50 0.92 4.61
N ILE A 113 20.03 2.10 4.21
CA ILE A 113 20.89 3.22 3.81
C ILE A 113 21.82 3.61 4.97
N LYS A 114 21.32 3.68 6.21
CA LYS A 114 22.14 4.00 7.40
C LYS A 114 23.28 3.00 7.58
N LYS A 115 23.02 1.70 7.35
CA LYS A 115 24.03 0.63 7.46
C LYS A 115 25.17 0.76 6.45
N THR A 116 24.92 1.36 5.28
CA THR A 116 25.98 1.57 4.28
C THR A 116 27.08 2.52 4.76
N TRP A 117 26.83 3.33 5.80
CA TRP A 117 27.82 4.24 6.38
C TRP A 117 28.77 3.55 7.36
N ASN A 118 28.42 2.37 7.88
CA ASN A 118 29.26 1.61 8.79
C ASN A 118 29.97 0.46 8.04
N LEU A 119 31.29 0.58 7.90
CA LEU A 119 32.14 -0.43 7.23
C LEU A 119 32.18 -1.77 7.97
N GLU A 120 31.88 -1.79 9.28
CA GLU A 120 31.84 -3.02 10.09
C GLU A 120 30.56 -3.82 9.88
N GLU A 121 29.49 -3.18 9.39
CA GLU A 121 28.23 -3.86 9.13
C GLU A 121 28.25 -4.63 7.81
N SER A 122 27.70 -5.85 7.84
CA SER A 122 27.58 -6.70 6.66
C SER A 122 26.64 -6.09 5.63
N THR A 123 27.06 -6.10 4.36
CA THR A 123 26.25 -5.70 3.21
C THR A 123 25.26 -6.78 2.74
N LYS A 124 25.23 -7.93 3.44
CA LYS A 124 24.37 -9.06 3.08
C LYS A 124 22.90 -8.68 3.19
N GLY A 125 22.16 -8.82 2.08
CA GLY A 125 20.73 -8.58 2.02
C GLY A 125 20.31 -7.14 1.73
N PHE A 126 21.23 -6.23 1.38
CA PHE A 126 20.86 -4.87 0.97
C PHE A 126 19.89 -4.84 -0.21
N TYR A 127 19.98 -5.81 -1.12
CA TYR A 127 19.12 -5.95 -2.30
C TYR A 127 17.89 -6.85 -2.08
N ASP A 128 17.69 -7.41 -0.88
CA ASP A 128 16.55 -8.29 -0.62
C ASP A 128 15.23 -7.50 -0.69
N ALA A 129 14.14 -8.12 -1.15
CA ALA A 129 12.83 -7.47 -1.09
C ALA A 129 12.47 -7.04 0.35
N PRO A 130 11.83 -5.88 0.57
CA PRO A 130 11.44 -5.41 1.89
C PRO A 130 10.46 -6.40 2.49
N LYS A 131 10.69 -6.78 3.74
CA LYS A 131 9.84 -7.75 4.46
C LYS A 131 8.88 -7.03 5.39
N LYS A 132 9.28 -5.87 5.94
CA LYS A 132 8.43 -5.01 6.75
C LYS A 132 7.28 -4.48 5.88
N GLY A 133 6.05 -4.65 6.35
CA GLY A 133 4.84 -4.20 5.63
C GLY A 133 4.20 -5.24 4.70
N ARG A 134 4.83 -6.40 4.44
CA ARG A 134 4.26 -7.44 3.56
C ARG A 134 2.91 -7.96 4.05
N ILE A 135 2.76 -8.22 5.35
CA ILE A 135 1.50 -8.70 5.92
C ILE A 135 0.39 -7.65 5.79
N LEU A 136 0.73 -6.36 5.98
CA LEU A 136 -0.22 -5.26 5.81
C LEU A 136 -0.65 -5.12 4.35
N SER A 137 0.28 -5.28 3.41
CA SER A 137 -0.03 -5.28 1.98
C SER A 137 -0.97 -6.43 1.58
N VAL A 138 -0.73 -7.65 2.09
CA VAL A 138 -1.63 -8.80 1.86
C VAL A 138 -3.00 -8.58 2.49
N ALA A 139 -3.04 -8.08 3.72
CA ALA A 139 -4.31 -7.77 4.41
C ALA A 139 -5.09 -6.67 3.67
N GLY A 140 -4.40 -5.66 3.14
CA GLY A 140 -4.97 -4.62 2.30
C GLY A 140 -5.61 -5.22 1.04
N GLN A 141 -4.86 -6.03 0.29
CA GLN A 141 -5.39 -6.70 -0.91
C GLN A 141 -6.66 -7.50 -0.62
N ILE A 142 -6.67 -8.28 0.47
CA ILE A 142 -7.87 -9.04 0.88
C ILE A 142 -9.05 -8.08 1.16
N CYS A 143 -8.84 -7.02 1.92
CA CYS A 143 -9.88 -6.01 2.19
C CYS A 143 -10.39 -5.36 0.90
N GLY A 144 -9.49 -5.05 -0.03
CA GLY A 144 -9.81 -4.49 -1.35
C GLY A 144 -10.72 -5.42 -2.14
N TRP A 145 -10.32 -6.68 -2.33
CA TRP A 145 -11.12 -7.68 -3.05
C TRP A 145 -12.46 -7.95 -2.39
N SER A 146 -12.51 -8.06 -1.05
CA SER A 146 -13.76 -8.24 -0.31
C SER A 146 -14.70 -7.06 -0.50
N SER A 147 -14.20 -5.81 -0.45
CA SER A 147 -15.01 -4.62 -0.67
C SER A 147 -15.59 -4.56 -2.09
N ALA A 148 -14.80 -4.92 -3.10
CA ALA A 148 -15.23 -4.94 -4.50
C ALA A 148 -16.34 -5.98 -4.74
N LEU A 149 -16.20 -7.18 -4.18
CA LEU A 149 -17.22 -8.22 -4.26
C LEU A 149 -18.53 -7.79 -3.59
N LEU A 150 -18.45 -7.18 -2.41
CA LEU A 150 -19.62 -6.64 -1.69
C LEU A 150 -20.33 -5.55 -2.49
N ALA A 151 -19.59 -4.62 -3.10
CA ALA A 151 -20.16 -3.55 -3.90
C ALA A 151 -20.90 -4.09 -5.14
N VAL A 152 -20.29 -5.04 -5.86
CA VAL A 152 -20.92 -5.68 -7.02
C VAL A 152 -22.17 -6.46 -6.61
N ALA A 153 -22.09 -7.28 -5.57
CA ALA A 153 -23.22 -8.06 -5.07
C ALA A 153 -24.39 -7.16 -4.63
N SER A 154 -24.09 -6.07 -3.91
CA SER A 154 -25.10 -5.10 -3.48
C SER A 154 -25.77 -4.40 -4.67
N THR A 155 -24.98 -3.99 -5.67
CA THR A 155 -25.49 -3.34 -6.88
C THR A 155 -26.42 -4.27 -7.67
N ILE A 156 -26.04 -5.54 -7.84
CA ILE A 156 -26.87 -6.55 -8.52
C ILE A 156 -28.17 -6.77 -7.73
N ALA A 157 -28.10 -6.92 -6.41
CA ALA A 157 -29.27 -7.14 -5.57
C ALA A 157 -30.28 -5.99 -5.67
N VAL A 158 -29.80 -4.73 -5.62
CA VAL A 158 -30.65 -3.54 -5.79
C VAL A 158 -31.23 -3.48 -7.21
N GLY A 159 -30.43 -3.74 -8.25
CA GLY A 159 -30.90 -3.74 -9.63
C GLY A 159 -32.00 -4.76 -9.89
N VAL A 160 -31.84 -5.99 -9.40
CA VAL A 160 -32.86 -7.05 -9.48
C VAL A 160 -34.12 -6.67 -8.68
N SER A 161 -33.95 -6.04 -7.52
CA SER A 161 -35.08 -5.61 -6.69
C SER A 161 -35.88 -4.45 -7.29
N LEU A 162 -35.27 -3.59 -8.10
CA LEU A 162 -35.94 -2.48 -8.80
C LEU A 162 -36.60 -2.91 -10.12
N ALA A 163 -36.07 -3.97 -10.76
CA ALA A 163 -36.60 -4.52 -12.00
C ALA A 163 -37.85 -5.41 -11.79
N ARG A 164 -38.08 -5.88 -10.56
CA ARG A 164 -39.32 -6.54 -10.14
C ARG A 164 -40.32 -5.52 -9.61
#